data_AF-A0A0M9WEM0-F1
#
_entry.id   AF-A0A0M9WEM0-F1
#
_cell.length_a   1.000
_cell.length_b   1.000
_cell.length_c   1.000
_cell.angle_alpha   90.00
_cell.angle_beta   90.00
_cell.angle_gamma   90.00
#
_symmetry.space_group_name_H-M   'P 1'
#
loop_
_entity.id
_entity.type
_entity.pdbx_description
1 polymer ?
#
loop_
_entity_poly.entity_id
_entity_poly.type
_entity_poly.pdbx_seq_one_letter_code
_entity_poly.pdbx_strand_id
1 'polypeptide(L)'
;MAFAGMLLGSVPLAIVGGLSKFQAKDSTSIQRGFTMSWLIVGIFYGATVKPEVILESPTQELQIYEVSATVLTFFLLFGVAPIGGMVMVGLMIQEFGICTLLD
;
A
#
# COMPACT_ATOMS: atom_id res chain seq x y z
N MET A 1 16.07 -3.28 10.37
CA MET A 1 15.44 -3.73 9.11
C MET A 1 14.11 -3.04 8.77
N ALA A 2 13.39 -2.42 9.73
CA ALA A 2 12.16 -1.66 9.46
C ALA A 2 12.33 -0.49 8.47
N PHE A 3 13.52 0.11 8.41
CA PHE A 3 13.82 1.24 7.52
C PHE A 3 13.74 0.87 6.03
N ALA A 4 14.18 -0.35 5.65
CA ALA A 4 14.14 -0.80 4.25
C ALA A 4 12.69 -0.96 3.75
N GLY A 5 11.80 -1.50 4.59
CA GLY A 5 10.37 -1.62 4.28
C GLY A 5 9.68 -0.26 4.12
N MET A 6 10.02 0.73 4.97
CA MET A 6 9.50 2.09 4.83
C MET A 6 10.01 2.78 3.56
N LEU A 7 11.30 2.63 3.23
CA LEU A 7 11.86 3.21 2.01
C LEU A 7 11.19 2.63 0.76
N LEU A 8 11.03 1.31 0.68
CA LEU A 8 10.34 0.65 -0.42
C LEU A 8 8.85 1.05 -0.49
N GLY A 9 8.18 1.14 0.66
CA GLY A 9 6.80 1.59 0.75
C GLY A 9 6.60 3.08 0.39
N SER A 10 7.65 3.90 0.47
CA SER A 10 7.60 5.32 0.08
C SER A 10 7.76 5.55 -1.43
N VAL A 11 8.17 4.53 -2.20
CA VAL A 11 8.36 4.62 -3.65
C VAL A 11 7.10 5.12 -4.38
N PRO A 12 5.89 4.61 -4.12
CA PRO A 12 4.68 5.13 -4.76
C PRO A 12 4.39 6.60 -4.41
N LEU A 13 4.69 7.03 -3.18
CA LEU A 13 4.55 8.45 -2.79
C LEU A 13 5.53 9.32 -3.55
N ALA A 14 6.77 8.87 -3.75
CA ALA A 14 7.77 9.58 -4.54
C ALA A 14 7.36 9.67 -6.02
N ILE A 15 6.85 8.58 -6.60
CA ILE A 15 6.36 8.56 -7.98
C ILE A 15 5.17 9.50 -8.14
N VAL A 16 4.14 9.37 -7.30
CA VAL A 16 2.94 10.21 -7.36
C VAL A 16 3.28 11.67 -7.08
N GLY A 17 4.15 11.95 -6.11
CA GLY A 17 4.63 13.29 -5.80
C GLY A 17 5.42 13.92 -6.95
N GLY A 18 6.30 13.15 -7.59
CA GLY A 18 7.07 13.59 -8.77
C GLY A 18 6.19 13.87 -9.98
N LEU A 19 5.26 12.98 -10.30
CA LEU A 19 4.34 13.13 -11.43
C LEU A 19 3.32 14.25 -11.22
N SER A 20 2.80 14.41 -10.00
CA SER A 20 1.86 15.48 -9.67
C SER A 20 2.54 16.83 -9.42
N LYS A 21 3.87 16.85 -9.20
CA LYS A 21 4.62 18.01 -8.70
C LYS A 21 4.00 18.61 -7.43
N PHE A 22 3.32 17.78 -6.64
CA PHE A 22 2.50 18.19 -5.50
C PHE A 22 1.45 19.28 -5.80
N GLN A 23 1.03 19.39 -7.07
CA GLN A 23 -0.04 20.30 -7.45
C GLN A 23 -1.39 19.64 -7.18
N ALA A 24 -2.30 20.39 -6.55
CA ALA A 24 -3.66 19.96 -6.39
C ALA A 24 -4.33 19.85 -7.76
N LYS A 25 -4.96 18.70 -8.03
CA LYS A 25 -5.77 18.44 -9.22
C LYS A 25 -7.16 17.97 -8.82
N ASP A 26 -8.05 17.91 -9.81
CA ASP A 26 -9.38 17.34 -9.70
C ASP A 26 -9.28 15.92 -9.15
N SER A 27 -9.59 15.75 -7.88
CA SER A 27 -9.70 14.46 -7.21
C SER A 27 -10.53 14.68 -5.97
N THR A 28 -11.55 13.86 -5.79
CA THR A 28 -12.48 14.05 -4.66
C THR A 28 -11.77 13.74 -3.35
N SER A 29 -12.23 14.35 -2.25
CA SER A 29 -11.67 14.08 -0.92
C SER A 29 -11.72 12.59 -0.54
N ILE A 30 -12.74 11.86 -1.04
CA ILE A 30 -12.90 10.42 -0.81
C ILE A 30 -11.85 9.62 -1.60
N GLN A 31 -11.64 9.92 -2.88
CA GLN A 31 -10.62 9.25 -3.70
C GLN A 31 -9.24 9.41 -3.07
N ARG A 32 -8.88 10.63 -2.66
CA ARG A 32 -7.61 10.90 -2.00
C ARG A 32 -7.51 10.19 -0.65
N GLY A 33 -8.60 10.14 0.12
CA GLY A 33 -8.63 9.50 1.43
C GLY A 33 -8.32 8.00 1.36
N PHE A 34 -8.98 7.27 0.45
CA PHE A 34 -8.74 5.83 0.29
C PHE A 34 -7.34 5.53 -0.28
N THR A 35 -6.91 6.28 -1.30
CA THR A 35 -5.59 6.07 -1.90
C THR A 35 -4.46 6.37 -0.90
N MET A 36 -4.58 7.45 -0.10
CA MET A 36 -3.58 7.76 0.94
C MET A 36 -3.62 6.76 2.11
N SER A 37 -4.82 6.33 2.53
CA SER A 37 -4.96 5.32 3.58
C SER A 37 -4.32 3.99 3.16
N TRP A 38 -4.51 3.59 1.90
CA TRP A 38 -3.86 2.40 1.35
C TRP A 38 -2.33 2.48 1.41
N LEU A 39 -1.75 3.61 0.98
CA LEU A 39 -0.29 3.81 1.01
C LEU A 39 0.27 3.78 2.43
N ILE A 40 -0.37 4.50 3.36
CA ILE A 40 0.07 4.56 4.76
C ILE A 40 0.01 3.16 5.39
N VAL A 41 -1.11 2.47 5.24
CA VAL A 41 -1.32 1.11 5.75
C VAL A 41 -0.26 0.14 5.19
N GLY A 42 0.07 0.24 3.90
CA GLY A 42 1.12 -0.58 3.27
C GLY A 42 2.52 -0.29 3.80
N ILE A 43 2.88 0.99 4.02
CA ILE A 43 4.19 1.39 4.57
C ILE A 43 4.37 0.85 5.99
N PHE A 44 3.35 1.00 6.85
CA PHE A 44 3.42 0.51 8.23
C PHE A 44 3.48 -1.01 8.29
N TYR A 45 2.69 -1.70 7.45
CA TYR A 45 2.73 -3.16 7.35
C TYR A 45 4.09 -3.69 6.92
N GLY A 46 4.66 -3.11 5.85
CA GLY A 46 5.99 -3.47 5.36
C GLY A 46 7.12 -3.21 6.37
N ALA A 47 6.94 -2.26 7.30
CA ALA A 47 7.88 -2.01 8.38
C ALA A 47 7.77 -3.04 9.53
N THR A 48 6.58 -3.60 9.75
CA THR A 48 6.32 -4.58 10.82
C THR A 48 6.70 -6.02 10.46
N VAL A 49 6.71 -6.39 9.18
CA VAL A 49 7.10 -7.74 8.75
C VAL A 49 8.63 -7.86 8.77
N LYS A 50 9.16 -8.77 9.58
CA LYS A 50 10.60 -9.05 9.64
C LYS A 50 10.99 -10.10 8.58
N PRO A 51 12.05 -9.87 7.77
CA PRO A 51 12.51 -10.83 6.77
C PRO A 51 13.22 -12.06 7.36
N GLU A 52 13.49 -12.07 8.66
CA GLU A 52 14.11 -13.19 9.40
C GLU A 52 13.29 -14.49 9.37
N VAL A 53 12.04 -14.47 8.87
CA VAL A 53 11.20 -15.66 8.71
C VAL A 53 11.59 -16.49 7.47
N ILE A 54 12.40 -15.97 6.55
CA ILE A 54 12.68 -16.63 5.25
C ILE A 54 13.99 -17.44 5.26
N LEU A 55 14.92 -17.16 6.17
CA LEU A 55 16.23 -17.82 6.22
C LEU A 55 16.53 -18.26 7.67
N GLU A 56 16.50 -19.58 7.91
CA GLU A 56 16.98 -20.33 9.10
C GLU A 56 15.91 -20.94 10.06
N SER A 57 16.14 -22.22 10.42
CA SER A 57 15.29 -23.27 11.04
C SER A 57 15.19 -23.20 12.60
N PRO A 58 14.51 -24.09 13.41
CA PRO A 58 13.58 -25.22 13.20
C PRO A 58 12.28 -25.14 14.08
N THR A 59 11.75 -23.96 14.45
CA THR A 59 10.53 -23.81 15.31
C THR A 59 9.24 -23.58 14.52
N GLN A 60 9.04 -24.41 13.50
CA GLN A 60 8.14 -24.18 12.36
C GLN A 60 6.66 -24.01 12.72
N GLU A 61 6.16 -24.63 13.79
CA GLU A 61 4.72 -24.62 14.12
C GLU A 61 4.26 -23.31 14.79
N LEU A 62 5.08 -22.72 15.67
CA LEU A 62 4.69 -21.51 16.43
C LEU A 62 4.76 -20.25 15.57
N GLN A 63 5.77 -20.15 14.69
CA GLN A 63 5.96 -18.98 13.82
C GLN A 63 4.89 -18.89 12.73
N ILE A 64 4.39 -20.01 12.19
CA ILE A 64 3.31 -20.00 11.18
C ILE A 64 2.01 -19.47 11.79
N TYR A 65 1.71 -19.83 13.04
CA TYR A 65 0.49 -19.37 13.72
C TYR A 65 0.53 -17.87 14.04
N GLU A 66 1.66 -17.34 14.54
CA GLU A 66 1.79 -15.90 14.81
C GLU A 66 1.79 -15.05 13.53
N VAL A 67 2.45 -15.51 12.47
CA VAL A 67 2.43 -14.84 11.16
C VAL A 67 1.02 -14.89 10.57
N SER A 68 0.34 -16.05 10.63
CA SER A 68 -1.05 -16.21 10.20
C SER A 68 -2.01 -15.28 10.94
N ALA A 69 -1.93 -15.23 12.27
CA ALA A 69 -2.79 -14.41 13.10
C ALA A 69 -2.54 -12.91 12.88
N THR A 70 -1.28 -12.50 12.70
CA THR A 70 -0.92 -11.10 12.42
C THR A 70 -1.44 -10.67 11.05
N VAL A 71 -1.25 -11.50 10.03
CA VAL A 71 -1.78 -11.26 8.67
C VAL A 71 -3.30 -11.19 8.71
N LEU A 72 -3.97 -12.15 9.34
CA LEU A 72 -5.43 -12.20 9.44
C LEU A 72 -6.00 -11.00 10.19
N THR A 73 -5.40 -10.64 11.34
CA THR A 73 -5.82 -9.47 12.15
C THR A 73 -5.63 -8.18 11.35
N PHE A 74 -4.54 -8.07 10.59
CA PHE A 74 -4.29 -6.92 9.73
C PHE A 74 -5.34 -6.81 8.60
N PHE A 75 -5.67 -7.91 7.93
CA PHE A 75 -6.72 -7.94 6.92
C PHE A 75 -8.10 -7.56 7.49
N LEU A 76 -8.43 -8.00 8.71
CA LEU A 76 -9.70 -7.67 9.36
C LEU A 76 -9.79 -6.19 9.76
N LEU A 77 -8.71 -5.59 10.23
CA LEU A 77 -8.70 -4.20 10.70
C LEU A 77 -8.49 -3.18 9.57
N PHE A 78 -7.62 -3.50 8.62
CA PHE A 78 -7.15 -2.55 7.61
C PHE A 78 -7.46 -2.94 6.18
N GLY A 79 -8.07 -4.11 5.92
CA GLY A 79 -8.36 -4.60 4.57
C GLY A 79 -9.28 -3.69 3.74
N VAL A 80 -10.06 -2.83 4.39
CA VAL A 80 -10.90 -1.83 3.71
C VAL A 80 -10.05 -0.81 2.93
N ALA A 81 -8.90 -0.41 3.46
CA ALA A 81 -8.03 0.57 2.82
C ALA A 81 -7.45 0.10 1.46
N PRO A 82 -6.82 -1.09 1.32
CA PRO A 82 -6.32 -1.57 0.05
C PRO A 82 -7.44 -1.88 -0.95
N ILE A 83 -8.58 -2.42 -0.51
CA ILE A 83 -9.73 -2.65 -1.41
C ILE A 83 -10.26 -1.32 -1.95
N GLY A 84 -10.51 -0.36 -1.05
CA GLY A 84 -10.99 0.97 -1.43
C GLY A 84 -9.97 1.73 -2.29
N GLY A 85 -8.67 1.59 -2.01
CA GLY A 85 -7.60 2.17 -2.82
C GLY A 85 -7.59 1.64 -4.25
N MET A 86 -7.69 0.32 -4.44
CA MET A 86 -7.77 -0.29 -5.78
C MET A 86 -9.00 0.19 -6.55
N VAL A 87 -10.16 0.24 -5.89
CA VAL A 87 -11.41 0.72 -6.51
C VAL A 87 -11.28 2.20 -6.92
N MET A 88 -10.72 3.06 -6.06
CA MET A 88 -10.55 4.48 -6.36
C MET A 88 -9.57 4.72 -7.50
N VAL A 89 -8.48 3.94 -7.61
CA VAL A 89 -7.59 4.01 -8.78
C VAL A 89 -8.35 3.67 -10.06
N GLY A 90 -9.20 2.64 -10.05
CA GLY A 90 -10.04 2.30 -11.20
C GLY A 90 -11.00 3.42 -11.59
N LEU A 91 -11.66 4.03 -10.61
CA LEU A 91 -12.55 5.18 -10.82
C LEU A 91 -11.79 6.40 -11.39
N MET A 92 -10.58 6.65 -10.89
CA MET A 92 -9.73 7.74 -11.40
C MET A 92 -9.32 7.50 -12.85
N ILE A 93 -8.98 6.26 -13.24
CA ILE A 93 -8.69 5.92 -14.64
C ILE A 93 -9.94 6.12 -15.52
N GLN A 94 -11.12 5.79 -15.00
CA GLN A 94 -12.38 5.96 -15.73
C GLN A 94 -12.75 7.45 -15.91
N GLU A 95 -12.58 8.28 -14.87
CA GLU A 95 -12.91 9.71 -14.91
C GLU A 95 -11.91 10.54 -15.72
N PHE A 96 -10.60 10.33 -15.52
CA PHE A 96 -9.57 11.14 -16.17
C PHE A 96 -9.14 10.58 -17.52
N GLY A 97 -9.48 9.32 -17.82
CA GLY A 97 -9.01 8.61 -19.00
C GLY A 97 -7.50 8.36 -18.97
N ILE A 98 -6.99 7.78 -20.05
CA ILE A 98 -5.56 7.62 -20.28
C ILE A 98 -5.16 8.69 -21.30
N CYS A 99 -4.20 9.55 -20.96
CA CYS A 99 -3.64 10.47 -21.95
C CYS A 99 -2.84 9.67 -22.99
N THR A 100 -3.50 9.29 -24.08
CA THR A 100 -2.85 8.78 -25.29
C THR A 100 -2.45 9.97 -26.14
N LEU A 101 -1.18 10.01 -26.55
CA LEU A 101 -0.73 10.94 -27.58
C LEU A 101 -1.49 10.56 -28.87
N LEU A 102 -2.34 11.46 -29.34
CA LEU A 102 -2.97 11.32 -30.65
C LEU A 102 -1.93 11.71 -31.69
N ASP A 103 -1.54 10.76 -32.54
CA ASP A 103 -0.75 11.02 -33.76
C ASP A 103 -1.49 11.97 -34.72
#